data_AF-Q0UQG9-F1
#
_entry.id   AF-Q0UQG9-F1
#
_cell.length_a   1.000
_cell.length_b   1.000
_cell.length_c   1.000
_cell.angle_alpha   90.00
_cell.angle_beta   90.00
_cell.angle_gamma   90.00
#
_symmetry.space_group_name_H-M   'P 1'
#
loop_
_entity.id
_entity.type
_entity.pdbx_description
1 polymer ?
#
loop_
_entity_poly.entity_id
_entity_poly.type
_entity_poly.pdbx_seq_one_letter_code
_entity_poly.pdbx_strand_id
1 'polypeptide(L)'
;MGGGPKVPYPKHVWSPAGGWYAQPANWKGNTAAVGLVLGSIVGMAWMISARLEYRDKMPEQGRFFPSRYWSKQIVDHERSQKQSAIEKTLSG
;
A
#
# COMPACT_ATOMS: atom_id res chain seq x y z
N MET A 1 -20.67 -15.80 24.35
CA MET A 1 -21.66 -16.49 23.49
C MET A 1 -20.90 -17.49 22.63
N GLY A 2 -20.95 -18.78 22.96
CA GLY A 2 -20.33 -19.85 22.16
C GLY A 2 -21.37 -20.46 21.23
N GLY A 3 -21.03 -20.64 19.95
CA GLY A 3 -21.90 -21.34 19.00
C GLY A 3 -22.23 -22.74 19.50
N GLY A 4 -23.47 -23.19 19.28
CA GLY A 4 -23.93 -24.53 19.63
C GLY A 4 -23.07 -25.64 19.00
N PRO A 5 -23.30 -26.91 19.37
CA PRO A 5 -22.50 -28.04 18.91
C PRO A 5 -22.39 -28.09 17.37
N LYS A 6 -21.21 -28.45 16.85
CA LYS A 6 -20.97 -28.55 15.41
C LYS A 6 -21.87 -29.64 14.81
N VAL A 7 -22.67 -29.28 13.80
CA VAL A 7 -23.50 -30.24 13.04
C VAL A 7 -22.58 -31.20 12.27
N PRO A 8 -22.89 -32.52 12.18
CA PRO A 8 -22.12 -33.45 11.35
C PRO A 8 -22.05 -33.02 9.89
N TYR A 9 -20.90 -33.22 9.25
CA TYR A 9 -20.66 -32.85 7.86
C TYR A 9 -19.70 -33.85 7.18
N PRO A 10 -19.77 -34.01 5.84
CA PRO A 10 -18.90 -34.92 5.10
C PRO A 10 -17.44 -34.42 5.12
N LYS A 11 -16.51 -35.29 5.52
CA LYS A 11 -15.07 -34.94 5.66
C LYS A 11 -14.28 -35.03 4.35
N HIS A 12 -14.82 -35.73 3.36
CA HIS A 12 -14.16 -35.99 2.09
C HIS A 12 -14.48 -34.94 1.01
N VAL A 13 -15.38 -34.01 1.30
CA VAL A 13 -15.75 -32.95 0.36
C VAL A 13 -14.75 -31.80 0.48
N TRP A 14 -14.20 -31.38 -0.66
CA TRP A 14 -13.29 -30.25 -0.75
C TRP A 14 -13.90 -29.12 -1.58
N SER A 15 -13.61 -27.88 -1.19
CA SER A 15 -13.93 -26.67 -1.95
C SER A 15 -12.80 -25.65 -1.76
N PRO A 16 -12.54 -24.80 -2.78
CA PRO A 16 -11.46 -23.82 -2.72
C PRO A 16 -11.63 -22.77 -1.61
N ALA A 17 -12.87 -22.46 -1.21
CA ALA A 17 -13.15 -21.54 -0.11
C ALA A 17 -13.04 -22.19 1.29
N GLY A 18 -12.78 -23.51 1.34
CA GLY A 18 -12.84 -24.33 2.54
C GLY A 18 -14.14 -25.12 2.62
N GLY A 19 -14.58 -25.44 3.84
CA GLY A 19 -15.77 -26.24 4.10
C GLY A 19 -16.37 -25.92 5.46
N TRP A 20 -17.15 -26.84 6.01
CA TRP A 20 -17.81 -26.64 7.30
C TRP A 20 -16.81 -26.45 8.44
N TYR A 21 -16.90 -25.30 9.10
CA TYR A 21 -16.09 -24.93 10.27
C TYR A 21 -14.57 -25.06 10.03
N ALA A 22 -14.09 -24.67 8.84
CA ALA A 22 -12.69 -24.75 8.47
C ALA A 22 -11.82 -23.96 9.47
N GLN A 23 -10.94 -24.68 10.17
CA GLN A 23 -10.00 -24.09 11.13
C GLN A 23 -8.66 -24.83 11.01
N PRO A 24 -7.93 -24.61 9.90
CA PRO A 24 -6.67 -25.30 9.67
C PRO A 24 -5.64 -24.91 10.72
N ALA A 25 -4.81 -25.87 11.15
CA ALA A 25 -3.78 -25.64 12.17
C ALA A 25 -2.80 -24.51 11.77
N ASN A 26 -2.50 -24.38 10.48
CA ASN A 26 -1.53 -23.43 9.94
C ASN A 26 -2.13 -22.11 9.44
N TRP A 27 -3.34 -21.72 9.89
CA TRP A 27 -4.00 -20.50 9.41
C TRP A 27 -3.13 -19.25 9.52
N LYS A 28 -2.34 -19.11 10.61
CA LYS A 28 -1.47 -17.94 10.84
C LYS A 28 -0.40 -17.80 9.76
N GLY A 29 0.27 -18.90 9.43
CA GLY A 29 1.32 -18.91 8.41
C GLY A 29 0.76 -18.62 7.03
N ASN A 30 -0.37 -19.24 6.68
CA ASN A 30 -1.04 -19.01 5.40
C ASN A 30 -1.50 -17.55 5.25
N THR A 31 -2.10 -16.96 6.29
CA THR A 31 -2.50 -15.54 6.29
C THR A 31 -1.28 -14.62 6.18
N ALA A 32 -0.19 -14.92 6.87
CA ALA A 32 1.05 -14.13 6.76
C ALA A 32 1.61 -14.16 5.34
N ALA A 33 1.65 -15.32 4.70
CA ALA A 33 2.09 -15.47 3.31
C ALA A 33 1.21 -14.67 2.34
N VAL A 34 -0.11 -14.79 2.45
CA VAL A 34 -1.05 -14.01 1.61
C VAL A 34 -0.89 -12.52 1.85
N GLY A 35 -0.75 -12.09 3.12
CA GLY A 35 -0.53 -10.69 3.48
C GLY A 35 0.77 -10.13 2.88
N LEU A 36 1.86 -10.90 2.89
CA LEU A 36 3.12 -10.52 2.28
C LEU A 36 3.00 -10.35 0.76
N VAL A 37 2.34 -11.28 0.07
CA VAL A 37 2.13 -11.21 -1.38
C VAL A 37 1.28 -9.99 -1.74
N LEU A 38 0.14 -9.80 -1.08
CA LEU A 38 -0.74 -8.66 -1.35
C LEU A 38 -0.05 -7.33 -1.03
N GLY A 39 0.64 -7.24 0.11
CA GLY A 39 1.41 -6.05 0.50
C GLY A 39 2.49 -5.70 -0.54
N SER A 40 3.18 -6.70 -1.09
CA SER A 40 4.19 -6.51 -2.13
C SER A 40 3.57 -5.97 -3.43
N ILE A 41 2.45 -6.55 -3.87
CA ILE A 41 1.74 -6.11 -5.08
C ILE A 41 1.26 -4.66 -4.93
N VAL A 42 0.59 -4.36 -3.81
CA VAL A 42 0.10 -3.01 -3.52
C VAL A 42 1.26 -2.01 -3.44
N GLY A 43 2.36 -2.37 -2.76
CA GLY A 43 3.54 -1.52 -2.66
C GLY A 43 4.19 -1.22 -4.00
N MET A 44 4.33 -2.22 -4.88
CA MET A 44 4.85 -2.01 -6.23
C MET A 44 3.92 -1.13 -7.08
N ALA A 45 2.63 -1.41 -7.07
CA ALA A 45 1.64 -0.62 -7.80
C ALA A 45 1.65 0.85 -7.31
N TRP A 46 1.73 1.07 -6.00
CA TRP A 46 1.83 2.39 -5.41
C TRP A 46 3.11 3.13 -5.84
N MET A 47 4.27 2.47 -5.80
CA MET A 47 5.53 3.06 -6.26
C MET A 47 5.50 3.43 -7.74
N ILE A 48 4.95 2.57 -8.60
CA ILE A 48 4.81 2.85 -10.03
C ILE A 48 3.88 4.05 -10.23
N SER A 49 2.72 4.05 -9.56
CA SER A 49 1.76 5.15 -9.61
C SER A 49 2.43 6.48 -9.23
N ALA A 50 3.17 6.52 -8.12
CA ALA A 50 3.84 7.73 -7.62
C ALA A 50 4.95 8.24 -8.56
N ARG A 51 5.58 7.34 -9.33
CA ARG A 51 6.62 7.69 -10.31
C ARG A 51 6.05 8.20 -11.64
N LEU A 52 4.92 7.65 -12.06
CA LEU A 52 4.23 8.01 -13.29
C LEU A 52 3.29 9.21 -13.12
N GLU A 53 3.02 9.59 -11.87
CA GLU A 53 2.15 10.70 -11.54
C GLU A 53 2.67 12.01 -12.15
N TYR A 54 1.83 12.61 -12.97
CA TYR A 54 2.06 13.90 -13.61
C TYR A 54 0.91 14.86 -13.28
N ARG A 55 1.25 16.13 -13.08
CA ARG A 55 0.36 17.24 -12.77
C ARG A 55 0.72 18.43 -13.64
N ASP A 56 -0.29 19.01 -14.29
CA ASP A 56 -0.14 20.24 -15.07
C ASP A 56 0.11 21.47 -14.19
N LYS A 57 -0.51 21.49 -13.01
CA LYS A 57 -0.33 22.56 -12.02
C LYS A 57 0.35 22.02 -10.78
N MET A 58 1.48 22.64 -10.43
CA MET A 58 2.18 22.34 -9.18
C MET A 58 1.40 22.85 -7.96
N PRO A 59 1.48 22.13 -6.83
CA PRO A 59 0.80 22.50 -5.60
C PRO A 59 1.32 23.83 -5.03
N GLU A 60 0.45 24.56 -4.32
CA GLU A 60 0.84 25.76 -3.59
C GLU A 60 1.82 25.44 -2.46
N GLN A 61 2.76 26.36 -2.22
CA GLN A 61 3.71 26.26 -1.12
C GLN A 61 2.95 26.19 0.21
N GLY A 62 3.36 25.28 1.11
CA GLY A 62 2.72 25.12 2.42
C GLY A 62 1.42 24.31 2.47
N ARG A 63 0.77 24.00 1.35
CA ARG A 63 -0.47 23.20 1.35
C ARG A 63 -0.22 21.73 1.68
N PHE A 64 -0.97 21.18 2.63
CA PHE A 64 -0.89 19.75 2.99
C PHE A 64 -1.68 18.87 2.02
N PHE A 65 -1.03 17.81 1.54
CA PHE A 65 -1.65 16.64 0.93
C PHE A 65 -0.64 15.47 0.96
N PRO A 66 -1.09 14.22 1.11
CA PRO A 66 -0.18 13.11 1.42
C PRO A 66 0.83 12.81 0.30
N SER A 67 0.39 12.88 -0.96
CA SER A 67 1.25 12.53 -2.10
C SER A 67 2.44 13.46 -2.30
N ARG A 68 2.45 14.63 -1.65
CA ARG A 68 3.59 15.56 -1.61
C ARG A 68 4.90 14.87 -1.23
N TYR A 69 4.83 13.86 -0.37
CA TYR A 69 6.02 13.19 0.18
C TYR A 69 6.57 12.07 -0.71
N TRP A 70 5.81 11.57 -1.69
CA TRP A 70 6.22 10.41 -2.51
C TRP A 70 6.05 10.58 -4.01
N SER A 71 5.21 11.52 -4.49
CA SER A 71 5.08 11.81 -5.91
C SER A 71 6.39 12.35 -6.46
N LYS A 72 6.99 11.64 -7.42
CA LYS A 72 8.30 12.00 -7.98
C LYS A 72 8.33 13.44 -8.50
N GLN A 73 7.32 13.80 -9.30
CA GLN A 73 7.24 15.11 -9.94
C GLN A 73 7.24 16.27 -8.92
N ILE A 74 6.57 16.10 -7.77
CA ILE A 74 6.48 17.13 -6.73
C ILE A 74 7.79 17.21 -5.95
N VAL A 75 8.33 16.07 -5.53
CA VAL A 75 9.59 16.02 -4.77
C VAL A 75 10.73 16.66 -5.57
N ASP A 76 10.83 16.35 -6.87
CA ASP A 76 11.84 16.92 -7.76
C ASP A 76 11.63 18.43 -7.96
N HIS A 77 10.38 18.87 -8.13
CA HIS A 77 10.04 20.29 -8.26
C HIS A 77 10.38 21.09 -6.99
N GLU A 78 10.06 20.57 -5.82
CA GLU A 78 10.37 21.27 -4.56
C GLU A 78 11.86 21.29 -4.25
N ARG A 79 12.59 20.24 -4.64
CA ARG A 79 14.05 20.18 -4.51
C ARG A 79 14.72 21.21 -5.40
N SER A 80 14.28 21.37 -6.66
CA SER A 80 14.85 22.36 -7.57
C SER A 80 14.60 23.79 -7.10
N GLN A 81 13.39 24.10 -6.63
CA GLN A 81 13.06 25.43 -6.08
C GLN A 81 13.93 25.79 -4.87
N LYS A 82 14.18 24.82 -3.98
CA LYS A 82 15.09 25.01 -2.83
C LYS A 82 16.53 25.27 -3.28
N GLN A 83 17.02 24.52 -4.28
CA GLN A 83 18.37 24.70 -4.80
C GLN A 83 18.56 26.09 -5.42
N SER A 84 17.62 26.53 -6.26
CA SER A 84 17.66 27.87 -6.87
C SER A 84 17.61 28.99 -5.85
N ALA A 85 16.83 28.83 -4.77
CA ALA A 85 16.80 29.80 -3.68
C ALA A 85 18.14 29.90 -2.97
N ILE A 86 18.78 28.76 -2.67
CA ILE A 86 20.11 28.71 -2.04
C ILE A 86 21.15 29.37 -2.95
N GLU A 87 21.17 29.03 -4.24
CA GLU A 87 22.12 29.59 -5.21
C GLU A 87 22.01 31.11 -5.28
N LYS A 88 20.78 31.64 -5.35
CA LYS A 88 20.52 33.09 -5.36
C LYS A 88 21.02 33.78 -4.10
N THR A 89 20.92 33.13 -2.94
CA THR A 89 21.44 33.64 -1.66
C THR A 89 22.96 33.61 -1.60
N LEU A 90 23.63 32.67 -2.28
CA LEU A 90 25.09 32.58 -2.33
C LEU A 90 25.72 33.54 -3.34
N SER A 91 24.99 33.88 -4.42
CA SER A 91 25.47 34.75 -5.50
C SER A 91 25.28 36.25 -5.26
N GLY A 92 24.51 36.64 -4.24
CA GLY A 92 24.21 38.03 -3.89
C GLY A 92 24.93 38.45 -2.61
#